data_AF-A0A2V8WAE6-F1
#
_entry.id   AF-A0A2V8WAE6-F1
#
_cell.length_a   1.000
_cell.length_b   1.000
_cell.length_c   1.000
_cell.angle_alpha   90.00
_cell.angle_beta   90.00
_cell.angle_gamma   90.00
#
_symmetry.space_group_name_H-M   'P 1'
#
loop_
_entity.id
_entity.type
_entity.pdbx_description
1 polymer ?
#
loop_
_entity_poly.entity_id
_entity_poly.type
_entity_poly.pdbx_seq_one_letter_code
_entity_poly.pdbx_strand_id
1 'polypeptide(L)'
;MPGAVVENELISGVPLSARNWDDLLGLVPGVQGDRYTEQGGGTASGRTGAVNVHGVRSLQNNFVLDGVDNNSFSENVQELTTQIVRPSVDAIQEFKIATNPYSAENGRSPGSLVTVTTKSGANAFHGLVYEYLRNKVFDANDFFTNRVGRPRPKHVQNQYGGQIGGPV
;
A
#
# COMPACT_ATOMS: atom_id res chain seq x y z
N MET A 1 9.58 16.47 -13.87
CA MET A 1 8.15 16.09 -13.78
C MET A 1 7.80 15.96 -12.31
N PRO A 2 6.62 16.40 -11.83
CA PRO A 2 6.24 16.23 -10.43
C PRO A 2 6.07 14.74 -10.11
N GLY A 3 7.00 14.22 -9.33
CA GLY A 3 7.01 12.85 -8.85
C GLY A 3 7.83 12.75 -7.59
N ALA A 4 7.56 11.75 -6.77
CA ALA A 4 8.29 11.50 -5.54
C ALA A 4 8.89 10.09 -5.58
N VAL A 5 10.12 9.99 -5.09
CA VAL A 5 10.79 8.73 -4.81
C VAL A 5 10.72 8.52 -3.30
N VAL A 6 10.27 7.34 -2.88
CA VAL A 6 10.21 6.97 -1.47
C VAL A 6 11.09 5.73 -1.30
N GLU A 7 12.15 5.91 -0.52
CA GLU A 7 13.17 4.89 -0.23
C GLU A 7 12.75 3.99 0.94
N ASN A 8 13.34 2.79 1.03
CA ASN A 8 13.02 1.80 2.06
C ASN A 8 13.10 2.34 3.50
N GLU A 9 14.03 3.25 3.79
CA GLU A 9 14.19 3.83 5.13
C GLU A 9 12.94 4.61 5.55
N LEU A 10 12.36 5.39 4.64
CA LEU A 10 11.11 6.10 4.91
C LEU A 10 9.92 5.13 4.95
N ILE A 11 9.93 4.09 4.11
CA ILE A 11 8.90 3.05 4.09
C ILE A 11 8.82 2.29 5.42
N SER A 12 9.98 2.02 6.03
CA SER A 12 10.09 1.30 7.31
C SER A 12 9.97 2.21 8.54
N GLY A 13 10.33 3.49 8.42
CA GLY A 13 10.28 4.46 9.52
C GLY A 13 8.88 5.05 9.79
N VAL A 14 7.95 4.95 8.83
CA VAL A 14 6.59 5.48 8.99
C VAL A 14 5.69 4.41 9.62
N PRO A 15 4.91 4.75 10.67
CA PRO A 15 3.96 3.83 11.26
C PRO A 15 2.82 3.53 10.27
N LEU A 16 2.84 2.34 9.67
CA LEU A 16 1.81 1.84 8.76
C LEU A 16 0.80 0.98 9.52
N SER A 17 -0.41 1.52 9.74
CA SER A 17 -1.50 0.88 10.50
C SER A 17 -1.88 -0.53 9.99
N ALA A 18 -1.80 -0.75 8.68
CA ALA A 18 -2.14 -2.02 8.03
C ALA A 18 -0.97 -2.63 7.23
N ARG A 19 0.24 -2.07 7.38
CA ARG A 19 1.44 -2.44 6.60
C ARG A 19 1.21 -2.46 5.09
N ASN A 20 0.43 -1.51 4.58
CA ASN A 20 0.29 -1.30 3.16
C ASN A 20 1.23 -0.19 2.72
N TRP A 21 2.20 -0.51 1.86
CA TRP A 21 3.16 0.48 1.37
C TRP A 21 2.48 1.59 0.56
N ASP A 22 1.35 1.29 -0.08
CA ASP A 22 0.56 2.21 -0.88
C ASP A 22 -0.16 3.29 -0.02
N ASP A 23 -0.10 3.21 1.32
CA ASP A 23 -0.48 4.30 2.22
C ASP A 23 0.43 5.52 2.00
N LEU A 24 1.69 5.27 1.66
CA LEU A 24 2.72 6.29 1.50
C LEU A 24 2.54 7.09 0.20
N LEU A 25 1.75 6.61 -0.77
CA LEU A 25 1.39 7.38 -1.95
C LEU A 25 0.65 8.67 -1.57
N GLY A 26 -0.09 8.67 -0.46
CA GLY A 26 -0.79 9.85 0.06
C GLY A 26 0.13 10.94 0.60
N LEU A 27 1.43 10.68 0.76
CA LEU A 27 2.42 11.70 1.13
C LEU A 27 2.75 12.64 -0.05
N VAL A 28 2.39 12.24 -1.28
CA VAL A 28 2.65 13.03 -2.47
C VAL A 28 1.54 14.07 -2.66
N PRO A 29 1.88 15.35 -2.89
CA PRO A 29 0.90 16.38 -3.15
C PRO A 29 -0.04 16.00 -4.30
N GLY A 30 -1.34 16.26 -4.13
CA GLY A 30 -2.34 15.97 -5.14
C GLY A 30 -2.82 14.51 -5.15
N VAL A 31 -2.26 13.64 -4.31
CA VAL A 31 -2.78 12.29 -4.05
C VAL A 31 -3.75 12.34 -2.87
N GLN A 32 -4.90 11.70 -3.03
CA GLN A 32 -5.94 11.60 -2.00
C GLN A 32 -6.31 10.13 -1.81
N GLY A 33 -6.27 9.65 -0.56
CA GLY A 33 -6.69 8.28 -0.26
C GLY A 33 -8.19 8.08 -0.47
N ASP A 34 -8.56 7.07 -1.25
CA ASP A 34 -9.92 6.55 -1.41
C ASP A 34 -10.06 5.22 -0.65
N ARG A 35 -9.49 5.17 0.57
CA ARG A 35 -9.62 4.01 1.44
C ARG A 35 -10.99 4.03 2.09
N TYR A 36 -11.81 3.05 1.74
CA TYR A 36 -12.88 2.61 2.64
C TYR A 36 -12.21 2.00 3.86
N THR A 37 -12.02 2.80 4.91
CA THR A 37 -11.59 2.32 6.21
C THR A 37 -12.62 1.31 6.73
N GLU A 38 -12.16 0.36 7.55
CA GLU A 38 -12.99 -0.62 8.27
C GLU A 38 -14.10 0.06 9.08
N GLN A 39 -15.17 0.46 8.41
CA GLN A 39 -16.30 1.10 9.05
C GLN A 39 -17.11 0.02 9.76
N GLY A 40 -16.87 -0.14 11.06
CA GLY A 40 -17.77 -0.87 11.96
C GLY A 40 -17.54 -2.38 12.05
N GLY A 41 -16.31 -2.83 12.25
CA GLY A 41 -16.04 -4.22 12.64
C GLY A 41 -16.25 -5.26 11.52
N GLY A 42 -16.29 -4.82 10.27
CA GLY A 42 -16.19 -5.71 9.11
C GLY A 42 -14.75 -6.21 8.97
N THR A 43 -14.56 -7.51 8.88
CA THR A 43 -13.26 -8.18 8.60
C THR A 43 -12.84 -8.09 7.13
N ALA A 44 -13.52 -7.24 6.34
CA ALA A 44 -13.24 -7.11 4.91
C ALA A 44 -12.13 -6.09 4.74
N SER A 45 -11.04 -6.51 4.11
CA SER A 45 -10.00 -5.62 3.60
C SER A 45 -10.68 -4.50 2.83
N GLY A 46 -10.65 -3.29 3.40
CA GLY A 46 -11.12 -2.09 2.72
C GLY A 46 -10.41 -1.90 1.38
N ARG A 47 -10.86 -0.93 0.58
CA ARG A 47 -10.16 -0.56 -0.66
C ARG A 47 -8.69 -0.29 -0.37
N THR A 48 -7.82 -1.25 -0.70
CA THR A 48 -6.38 -1.17 -0.46
C THR A 48 -5.76 -0.61 -1.73
N GLY A 49 -4.94 0.43 -1.68
CA GLY A 49 -4.34 1.04 -2.88
C GLY A 49 -5.30 1.84 -3.78
N ALA A 50 -6.46 2.22 -3.26
CA ALA A 50 -7.32 3.16 -3.95
C ALA A 50 -6.85 4.58 -3.62
N VAL A 51 -6.08 5.20 -4.51
CA VAL A 51 -5.69 6.61 -4.38
C VAL A 51 -6.18 7.40 -5.60
N ASN A 52 -6.84 8.53 -5.37
CA ASN A 52 -7.18 9.46 -6.45
C ASN A 52 -6.02 10.43 -6.64
N VAL A 53 -5.61 10.68 -7.88
CA VAL A 53 -4.48 11.57 -8.21
C VAL A 53 -5.00 12.73 -9.03
N HIS A 54 -4.89 13.95 -8.51
CA HIS A 54 -5.41 15.17 -9.15
C HIS A 54 -6.88 15.06 -9.58
N GLY A 55 -7.71 14.34 -8.81
CA GLY A 55 -9.13 14.11 -9.10
C GLY A 55 -9.42 12.96 -10.08
N VAL A 56 -8.39 12.31 -10.62
CA VAL A 56 -8.51 11.09 -11.41
C VAL A 56 -8.81 9.90 -10.49
N ARG A 57 -9.66 8.98 -10.95
CA ARG A 57 -10.14 7.85 -10.14
C ARG A 57 -9.02 6.87 -9.79
N SER A 58 -9.15 6.22 -8.64
CA SER A 58 -8.23 5.19 -8.15
C SER A 58 -7.98 4.02 -9.10
N LEU A 59 -8.98 3.65 -9.89
CA LEU A 59 -8.87 2.60 -10.93
C LEU A 59 -8.18 3.09 -12.22
N GLN A 60 -7.73 4.33 -12.26
CA GLN A 60 -7.06 4.95 -13.41
C GLN A 60 -5.61 5.31 -13.05
N ASN A 61 -5.02 4.56 -12.12
CA ASN A 61 -3.59 4.54 -11.85
C ASN A 61 -2.97 3.30 -12.46
N ASN A 62 -1.74 3.46 -12.94
CA ASN A 62 -0.95 2.41 -13.55
C ASN A 62 0.11 1.91 -12.56
N PHE A 63 0.13 0.62 -12.24
CA PHE A 63 1.10 -0.01 -11.36
C PHE A 63 2.10 -0.86 -12.15
N VAL A 64 3.40 -0.66 -11.88
CA VAL A 64 4.50 -1.44 -12.45
C VAL A 64 5.31 -2.03 -11.29
N LEU A 65 5.58 -3.33 -11.34
CA LEU A 65 6.38 -4.05 -10.35
C LEU A 65 7.63 -4.60 -11.04
N ASP A 66 8.82 -4.19 -10.60
CA ASP A 66 10.11 -4.63 -11.16
C ASP A 66 10.19 -4.48 -12.70
N GLY A 67 9.53 -3.46 -13.24
CA GLY A 67 9.46 -3.17 -14.68
C GLY A 67 8.34 -3.89 -15.44
N VAL A 68 7.56 -4.74 -14.78
CA VAL A 68 6.44 -5.50 -15.38
C VAL A 68 5.09 -4.86 -15.02
N ASP A 69 4.15 -4.85 -15.97
CA ASP A 69 2.77 -4.39 -15.70
C ASP A 69 2.14 -5.23 -14.58
N ASN A 70 1.60 -4.54 -13.58
CA ASN A 70 1.00 -5.13 -12.40
C ASN A 70 -0.47 -4.70 -12.25
N ASN A 71 -1.15 -4.46 -13.38
CA ASN A 71 -2.52 -4.01 -13.41
C ASN A 71 -3.48 -5.14 -13.78
N SER A 72 -4.61 -5.19 -13.10
CA SER A 72 -5.71 -6.07 -13.45
C SER A 72 -6.29 -5.68 -14.80
N PHE A 73 -6.65 -6.69 -15.59
CA PHE A 73 -7.41 -6.53 -16.82
C PHE A 73 -8.93 -6.52 -16.58
N SER A 74 -9.36 -6.70 -15.33
CA SER A 74 -10.78 -6.78 -15.02
C SER A 74 -11.45 -5.41 -15.18
N GLU A 75 -12.58 -5.40 -15.88
CA GLU A 75 -13.45 -4.22 -16.01
C GLU A 75 -14.44 -4.09 -14.83
N ASN A 76 -14.29 -4.94 -13.81
CA ASN A 76 -15.19 -4.96 -12.67
C ASN A 76 -14.89 -3.80 -11.73
N VAL A 77 -15.86 -2.89 -11.58
CA VAL A 77 -15.75 -1.74 -10.67
C VAL A 77 -15.78 -2.15 -9.17
N GLN A 78 -16.13 -3.41 -8.88
CA GLN A 78 -15.99 -4.00 -7.53
C GLN A 78 -14.55 -4.35 -7.21
N GLU A 79 -13.65 -4.38 -8.20
CA GLU A 79 -12.23 -4.54 -7.94
C GLU A 79 -11.77 -3.33 -7.14
N LEU A 80 -11.40 -3.57 -5.90
CA LEU A 80 -11.10 -2.54 -4.91
C LEU A 80 -9.79 -1.79 -5.24
N THR A 81 -9.06 -2.26 -6.26
CA THR A 81 -7.76 -1.78 -6.75
C THR A 81 -7.45 -2.33 -8.13
N THR A 82 -6.65 -1.62 -8.94
CA THR A 82 -6.07 -2.15 -10.17
C THR A 82 -4.81 -2.97 -9.94
N GLN A 83 -4.16 -2.91 -8.76
CA GLN A 83 -2.91 -3.62 -8.51
C GLN A 83 -3.15 -5.12 -8.22
N ILE A 84 -2.56 -6.02 -9.02
CA ILE A 84 -2.68 -7.47 -8.84
C ILE A 84 -1.78 -7.97 -7.69
N VAL A 85 -0.47 -7.74 -7.80
CA VAL A 85 0.54 -8.22 -6.84
C VAL A 85 0.91 -7.12 -5.87
N ARG A 86 0.79 -7.40 -4.57
CA ARG A 86 1.10 -6.45 -3.50
C ARG A 86 2.29 -6.96 -2.68
N PRO A 87 3.52 -6.50 -2.97
CA PRO A 87 4.67 -6.88 -2.17
C PRO A 87 4.51 -6.35 -0.74
N SER A 88 5.05 -7.10 0.23
CA SER A 88 5.19 -6.60 1.60
C SER A 88 6.06 -5.35 1.62
N VAL A 89 5.76 -4.43 2.53
CA VAL A 89 6.56 -3.24 2.86
C VAL A 89 8.05 -3.60 3.03
N ASP A 90 8.33 -4.76 3.64
CA ASP A 90 9.71 -5.19 3.89
C ASP A 90 10.46 -5.61 2.61
N ALA A 91 9.72 -6.07 1.58
CA ALA A 91 10.26 -6.56 0.32
C ALA A 91 10.60 -5.42 -0.65
N ILE A 92 10.05 -4.24 -0.42
CA ILE A 92 10.19 -3.09 -1.32
C ILE A 92 11.50 -2.37 -1.02
N GLN A 93 12.33 -2.19 -2.05
CA GLN A 93 13.52 -1.36 -1.96
C GLN A 93 13.16 0.12 -2.11
N GLU A 94 12.34 0.43 -3.11
CA GLU A 94 11.87 1.79 -3.37
C GLU A 94 10.55 1.71 -4.13
N PHE A 95 9.74 2.77 -4.01
CA PHE A 95 8.70 3.03 -4.98
C PHE A 95 8.78 4.47 -5.47
N LYS A 96 8.31 4.67 -6.70
CA LYS A 96 8.28 5.95 -7.39
C LYS A 96 6.88 6.19 -7.88
N ILE A 97 6.38 7.40 -7.66
CA ILE A 97 5.12 7.85 -8.24
C ILE A 97 5.37 9.05 -9.12
N ALA A 98 4.95 8.95 -10.38
CA ALA A 98 4.88 10.06 -11.31
C ALA A 98 3.41 10.47 -11.46
N THR A 99 3.12 11.73 -11.13
CA THR A 99 1.79 12.32 -11.28
C THR A 99 1.70 13.07 -12.61
N ASN A 100 0.51 13.16 -13.20
CA ASN A 100 0.31 13.83 -14.48
C ASN A 100 0.81 15.30 -14.45
N PRO A 101 1.54 15.79 -15.48
CA PRO A 101 1.92 15.08 -16.71
C PRO A 101 3.20 14.24 -16.59
N TYR A 102 3.18 13.03 -17.16
CA TYR A 102 4.32 12.12 -17.31
C TYR A 102 4.47 11.63 -18.76
N SER A 103 5.64 11.08 -19.08
CA SER A 103 6.03 10.65 -20.44
C SER A 103 4.99 9.72 -21.10
N ALA A 104 4.74 9.94 -22.39
CA ALA A 104 3.76 9.19 -23.19
C ALA A 104 4.10 7.70 -23.34
N GLU A 105 5.37 7.31 -23.15
CA GLU A 105 5.80 5.90 -23.13
C GLU A 105 5.09 5.08 -22.03
N ASN A 106 4.61 5.76 -20.99
CA ASN A 106 3.89 5.16 -19.87
C ASN A 106 2.38 5.45 -19.93
N GLY A 107 1.86 5.88 -21.09
CA GLY A 107 0.54 6.47 -21.34
C GLY A 107 -0.69 5.55 -21.19
N ARG A 108 -0.64 4.55 -20.30
CA ARG A 108 -1.71 3.56 -20.08
C ARG A 108 -2.87 4.09 -19.24
N SER A 109 -2.65 5.09 -18.40
CA SER A 109 -3.70 5.66 -17.55
C SER A 109 -3.52 7.18 -17.39
N PRO A 110 -4.58 7.94 -17.06
CA PRO A 110 -4.50 9.40 -16.91
C PRO A 110 -4.08 9.89 -15.52
N GLY A 111 -4.11 9.03 -14.48
CA GLY A 111 -3.90 9.42 -13.08
C GLY A 111 -2.43 9.49 -12.69
N SER A 112 -1.82 8.34 -12.46
CA SER A 112 -0.42 8.21 -12.08
C SER A 112 0.23 6.95 -12.62
N LEU A 113 1.55 6.99 -12.71
CA LEU A 113 2.41 5.82 -12.85
C LEU A 113 3.09 5.55 -11.52
N VAL A 114 2.86 4.37 -10.95
CA VAL A 114 3.49 3.91 -9.71
C VAL A 114 4.41 2.74 -10.03
N THR A 115 5.71 2.95 -9.90
CA THR A 115 6.73 1.92 -10.09
C THR A 115 7.22 1.44 -8.74
N VAL A 116 7.15 0.15 -8.49
CA VAL A 116 7.64 -0.50 -7.27
C VAL A 116 8.82 -1.37 -7.65
N THR A 117 9.92 -1.22 -6.92
CA THR A 117 11.13 -2.04 -7.06
C THR A 117 11.32 -2.86 -5.79
N THR A 118 11.41 -4.18 -5.93
CA THR A 118 11.70 -5.09 -4.82
C THR A 118 13.20 -5.16 -4.56
N LYS A 119 13.57 -5.55 -3.34
CA LYS A 119 14.98 -5.76 -2.95
C LYS A 119 15.58 -6.90 -3.76
N SER A 120 16.70 -6.64 -4.43
CA SER A 120 17.48 -7.68 -5.11
C SER A 120 18.39 -8.44 -4.12
N GLY A 121 18.87 -9.61 -4.53
CA GLY A 121 19.86 -10.37 -3.77
C GLY A 121 21.19 -9.63 -3.64
N ALA A 122 21.87 -9.78 -2.51
CA ALA A 122 23.19 -9.21 -2.25
C ALA A 122 24.30 -10.27 -2.33
N ASN A 123 25.56 -9.83 -2.40
CA ASN A 123 26.73 -10.72 -2.42
C ASN A 123 26.89 -11.61 -1.18
N ALA A 124 26.10 -11.39 -0.12
CA ALA A 124 26.07 -12.18 1.09
C ALA A 124 24.63 -12.60 1.40
N PHE A 125 24.47 -13.73 2.08
CA PHE A 125 23.16 -14.14 2.59
C PHE A 125 22.63 -13.15 3.61
N HIS A 126 21.39 -12.74 3.44
CA HIS A 126 20.66 -11.93 4.41
C HIS A 126 19.22 -12.40 4.50
N GLY A 127 18.59 -12.17 5.64
CA GLY A 127 17.19 -12.50 5.81
C GLY A 127 16.52 -11.63 6.85
N LEU A 128 15.21 -11.56 6.77
CA LEU A 128 14.35 -10.86 7.70
C LEU A 128 13.25 -11.83 8.12
N VAL A 129 12.92 -11.85 9.41
CA VAL A 129 11.70 -12.48 9.93
C VAL A 129 10.94 -11.42 10.70
N TYR A 130 9.63 -11.38 10.54
CA TYR A 130 8.78 -10.41 11.21
C TYR A 130 7.45 -11.02 11.66
N GLU A 131 6.89 -10.44 12.72
CA GLU A 131 5.57 -10.73 13.27
C GLU A 131 4.95 -9.41 13.75
N TYR A 132 3.71 -9.17 13.35
CA TYR A 132 2.93 -8.01 13.75
C TYR A 132 1.59 -8.46 14.29
N LEU A 133 1.36 -8.14 15.56
CA LEU A 133 0.14 -8.46 16.28
C LEU A 133 -0.62 -7.17 16.56
N ARG A 134 -1.87 -7.12 16.11
CA ARG A 134 -2.82 -6.06 16.47
C ARG A 134 -4.08 -6.69 17.05
N ASN A 135 -4.45 -6.27 18.25
CA ASN A 135 -5.59 -6.86 18.93
C ASN A 135 -6.27 -5.91 19.92
N LYS A 136 -7.49 -6.26 20.35
CA LYS A 136 -8.26 -5.49 21.35
C LYS A 136 -7.60 -5.34 22.73
N VAL A 137 -6.56 -6.13 23.04
CA VAL A 137 -5.84 -6.08 24.33
C VAL A 137 -4.89 -4.89 24.33
N PHE A 138 -4.21 -4.67 23.20
CA PHE A 138 -3.29 -3.54 23.01
C PHE A 138 -3.99 -2.29 22.44
N ASP A 139 -5.07 -2.47 21.68
CA ASP A 139 -5.79 -1.37 21.04
C ASP A 139 -6.79 -0.67 21.99
N ALA A 140 -6.81 0.66 21.90
CA ALA A 140 -7.81 1.50 22.56
C ALA A 140 -9.18 1.40 21.87
N ASN A 141 -10.25 1.74 22.61
CA ASN A 141 -11.59 1.85 22.01
C ASN A 141 -11.76 3.19 21.29
N ASP A 142 -12.56 3.20 20.23
CA ASP A 142 -12.89 4.44 19.52
C ASP A 142 -13.76 5.37 20.37
N PHE A 143 -13.60 6.69 20.19
CA PHE A 143 -14.31 7.73 20.92
C PHE A 143 -15.83 7.56 20.84
N PHE A 144 -16.36 7.30 19.64
CA PHE A 144 -17.81 7.16 19.46
C PHE A 144 -18.37 5.92 20.15
N THR A 145 -17.60 4.83 20.16
CA THR A 145 -17.98 3.57 20.81
C THR A 145 -17.94 3.71 22.33
N ASN A 146 -16.93 4.40 22.87
CA ASN A 146 -16.86 4.80 24.28
C ASN A 146 -18.03 5.69 24.68
N ARG A 147 -18.39 6.69 23.86
CA ARG A 147 -19.47 7.64 24.14
C ARG A 147 -20.83 6.97 24.32
N VAL A 148 -21.08 5.87 23.61
CA VAL A 148 -22.34 5.10 23.71
C VAL A 148 -22.23 3.88 24.63
N GLY A 149 -21.14 3.75 25.40
CA GLY A 149 -20.92 2.67 26.35
C GLY A 149 -20.78 1.28 25.71
N ARG A 150 -20.44 1.21 24.41
CA ARG A 150 -20.30 -0.07 23.71
C ARG A 150 -18.92 -0.70 24.01
N PRO A 151 -18.86 -2.03 24.18
CA PRO A 151 -17.59 -2.72 24.38
C PRO A 151 -16.72 -2.65 23.12
N ARG A 152 -15.40 -2.73 23.32
CA ARG A 152 -14.43 -2.82 22.22
C ARG A 152 -14.77 -4.00 21.29
N PRO A 153 -14.88 -3.78 19.96
CA PRO A 153 -15.11 -4.88 19.03
C PRO A 153 -13.93 -5.86 19.05
N LYS A 154 -14.19 -7.12 18.67
CA LYS A 154 -13.13 -8.11 18.52
C LYS A 154 -12.29 -7.74 17.30
N HIS A 155 -11.05 -7.36 17.54
CA HIS A 155 -10.02 -7.17 16.52
C HIS A 155 -8.84 -8.08 16.88
N VAL A 156 -8.44 -8.95 15.97
CA VAL A 156 -7.28 -9.84 16.07
C VAL A 156 -6.69 -9.96 14.68
N GLN A 157 -5.51 -9.39 14.49
CA GLN A 157 -4.77 -9.40 13.23
C GLN A 157 -3.34 -9.85 13.53
N ASN A 158 -2.93 -10.94 12.88
CA ASN A 158 -1.57 -11.46 12.94
C ASN A 158 -1.00 -11.39 11.53
N GLN A 159 0.09 -10.67 11.35
CA GLN A 159 0.79 -10.57 10.08
C GLN A 159 2.25 -10.95 10.29
N TYR A 160 2.62 -12.12 9.78
CA TYR A 160 3.99 -12.64 9.88
C TYR A 160 4.52 -13.03 8.53
N GLY A 161 5.83 -13.04 8.42
CA GLY A 161 6.50 -13.43 7.21
C GLY A 161 7.99 -13.41 7.38
N GLY A 162 8.66 -13.80 6.29
CA GLY A 162 10.10 -13.73 6.23
C GLY A 162 10.57 -13.54 4.80
N GLN A 163 11.82 -13.13 4.69
CA GLN A 163 12.53 -12.92 3.43
C GLN A 163 13.92 -13.49 3.59
N ILE A 164 14.42 -14.08 2.51
CA ILE A 164 15.80 -14.53 2.41
C ILE A 164 16.33 -14.07 1.05
N GLY A 165 17.48 -13.44 1.07
CA GLY A 165 18.24 -13.03 -0.10
C GLY A 165 19.64 -13.60 -0.02
N GLY A 166 20.27 -13.76 -1.17
CA GLY A 166 21.61 -14.28 -1.29
C GLY A 166 22.26 -13.84 -2.60
N PRO A 167 23.48 -14.35 -2.87
CA PRO A 167 24.25 -13.99 -4.06
C PRO A 167 23.45 -14.26 -5.33
N VAL A 168 23.45 -13.27 -6.24
CA VAL A 168 22.90 -13.37 -7.59
C VAL A 168 23.99 -13.82 -8.56
#